data_AF-A0A7G8BKX4-F1
#
_entry.id   AF-A0A7G8BKX4-F1
#
_cell.length_a   1.000
_cell.length_b   1.000
_cell.length_c   1.000
_cell.angle_alpha   90.00
_cell.angle_beta   90.00
_cell.angle_gamma   90.00
#
_symmetry.space_group_name_H-M   'P 1'
#
loop_
_entity.id
_entity.type
_entity.pdbx_description
1 polymer ?
#
loop_
_entity_poly.entity_id
_entity_poly.type
_entity_poly.pdbx_seq_one_letter_code
_entity_poly.pdbx_strand_id
1 'polypeptide(L)'
;MVKQLPEKLSLRQRWIFFREIENYMNAERPRLVLDCTNIHQMDRIAIHVLLRCLEEAMKRNGDVKLAAIPREALATLERIGAIRLFEVFHTTQEAVNSFHQAPMYAISQELLSGSSPLASEQAA
;
A
#
# COMPACT_ATOMS: atom_id res chain seq x y z
N MET A 1 -11.31 0.10 0.89
CA MET A 1 -11.88 -1.18 0.37
C MET A 1 -10.85 -2.28 0.55
N VAL A 2 -11.26 -3.50 0.90
CA VAL A 2 -10.40 -4.69 0.86
C VAL A 2 -10.80 -5.54 -0.34
N LYS A 3 -9.83 -5.99 -1.13
CA LYS A 3 -10.07 -6.89 -2.26
C LYS A 3 -9.08 -8.05 -2.20
N GLN A 4 -9.61 -9.27 -2.18
CA GLN A 4 -8.79 -10.46 -2.27
C GLN A 4 -8.28 -10.68 -3.69
N LEU A 5 -6.99 -10.95 -3.80
CA LEU A 5 -6.39 -11.32 -5.07
C LEU A 5 -6.70 -12.80 -5.38
N PRO A 6 -7.05 -13.11 -6.64
CA PRO A 6 -7.24 -14.48 -7.08
C PRO A 6 -5.97 -15.32 -6.86
N GLU A 7 -6.13 -16.59 -6.53
CA GLU A 7 -5.05 -17.56 -6.33
C GLU A 7 -4.09 -17.64 -7.54
N LYS A 8 -4.67 -17.58 -8.73
CA LYS A 8 -3.96 -17.48 -10.02
C LYS A 8 -4.54 -16.30 -10.77
N LEU A 9 -3.67 -15.45 -11.32
CA LEU A 9 -4.06 -14.34 -12.17
C LEU A 9 -3.77 -14.68 -13.63
N SER A 10 -4.77 -15.25 -14.31
CA SER A 10 -4.78 -15.28 -15.77
C SER A 10 -5.12 -13.90 -16.35
N LEU A 11 -4.89 -13.72 -17.66
CA LEU A 11 -5.33 -12.51 -18.37
C LEU A 11 -6.83 -12.25 -18.18
N ARG A 12 -7.67 -13.29 -18.23
CA ARG A 12 -9.12 -13.17 -18.01
C ARG A 12 -9.45 -12.70 -16.59
N GLN A 13 -8.83 -13.30 -15.58
CA GLN A 13 -9.05 -12.93 -14.18
C GLN A 13 -8.57 -11.50 -13.89
N ARG A 14 -7.47 -11.07 -14.52
CA ARG A 14 -7.02 -9.68 -14.48
C ARG A 14 -8.11 -8.72 -14.96
N TRP A 15 -8.72 -8.98 -16.12
CA TRP A 15 -9.78 -8.11 -16.65
C TRP A 15 -11.00 -8.04 -15.74
N ILE A 16 -11.43 -9.19 -15.22
CA ILE A 16 -12.55 -9.27 -14.27
C ILE A 16 -12.22 -8.48 -13.00
N PHE A 17 -11.04 -8.70 -12.44
CA PHE A 17 -10.57 -7.99 -11.25
C PHE A 17 -10.58 -6.48 -11.44
N PHE A 18 -10.01 -5.98 -12.54
CA PHE A 18 -9.99 -4.53 -12.79
C PHE A 18 -11.39 -3.95 -12.97
N ARG A 19 -12.28 -4.64 -13.68
CA ARG A 19 -13.67 -4.20 -13.85
C ARG A 19 -14.41 -4.13 -12.52
N GLU A 20 -14.16 -5.06 -11.60
CA GLU A 20 -14.77 -5.06 -10.27
C GLU A 20 -14.35 -3.88 -9.41
N ILE A 21 -13.08 -3.46 -9.52
CA ILE A 21 -12.56 -2.34 -8.72
C ILE A 21 -12.63 -0.99 -9.44
N GLU A 22 -12.93 -0.96 -10.75
CA GLU A 22 -12.86 0.24 -11.60
C GLU A 22 -13.61 1.44 -11.01
N ASN A 23 -14.89 1.25 -10.65
CA ASN A 23 -15.70 2.32 -10.07
C ASN A 23 -15.11 2.85 -8.76
N TYR A 24 -14.54 1.96 -7.93
CA TYR A 24 -13.89 2.36 -6.69
C TYR A 24 -12.59 3.13 -6.95
N MET A 25 -11.79 2.66 -7.91
CA MET A 25 -10.53 3.30 -8.28
C MET A 25 -10.75 4.65 -8.96
N ASN A 26 -11.94 4.90 -9.52
CA ASN A 26 -12.32 6.19 -10.09
C ASN A 26 -12.79 7.23 -9.06
N ALA A 27 -12.99 6.84 -7.80
CA ALA A 27 -13.33 7.77 -6.72
C ALA A 27 -12.15 8.70 -6.36
N GLU A 28 -12.43 9.77 -5.62
CA GLU A 28 -11.38 10.63 -5.06
C GLU A 28 -10.61 9.90 -3.95
N ARG A 29 -9.27 9.96 -4.00
CA ARG A 29 -8.36 9.35 -3.00
C ARG A 29 -8.71 7.89 -2.66
N PRO A 30 -8.72 6.98 -3.64
CA PRO A 30 -9.08 5.58 -3.41
C PRO A 30 -8.07 4.90 -2.48
N ARG A 31 -8.56 4.18 -1.46
CA ARG A 31 -7.72 3.47 -0.47
C ARG A 31 -7.94 1.97 -0.58
N LEU A 32 -7.05 1.25 -1.25
CA LEU A 32 -7.23 -0.17 -1.53
C LEU A 32 -6.30 -1.03 -0.66
N VAL A 33 -6.85 -2.04 -0.01
CA VAL A 33 -6.06 -3.14 0.56
C VAL A 33 -6.20 -4.34 -0.36
N LEU A 34 -5.08 -4.88 -0.81
CA LEU A 34 -5.02 -6.13 -1.54
C LEU A 34 -4.68 -7.26 -0.57
N ASP A 35 -5.62 -8.18 -0.37
CA ASP A 35 -5.42 -9.39 0.42
C ASP A 35 -4.75 -10.46 -0.45
N CYS A 36 -3.53 -10.82 -0.09
CA CYS A 36 -2.67 -11.77 -0.80
C CYS A 36 -2.74 -13.19 -0.23
N THR A 37 -3.60 -13.45 0.77
CA THR A 37 -3.66 -14.73 1.51
C THR A 37 -3.67 -15.95 0.59
N ASN A 38 -4.42 -15.88 -0.52
CA ASN A 38 -4.61 -17.01 -1.43
C ASN A 38 -3.60 -17.05 -2.59
N ILE A 39 -2.65 -16.13 -2.69
CA ILE A 39 -1.66 -16.14 -3.78
C ILE A 39 -0.66 -17.26 -3.54
N HIS A 40 -0.56 -18.21 -4.47
CA HIS A 40 0.50 -19.22 -4.42
C HIS A 40 1.84 -18.70 -4.93
N GLN A 41 1.84 -17.98 -6.05
CA GLN A 41 3.05 -17.45 -6.65
C GLN A 41 2.85 -16.03 -7.16
N MET A 42 3.87 -15.21 -6.94
CA MET A 42 3.94 -13.86 -7.45
C MET A 42 4.58 -13.85 -8.85
N ASP A 43 3.78 -14.17 -9.86
CA ASP A 43 4.23 -14.17 -11.25
C ASP A 43 4.20 -12.76 -11.89
N ARG A 44 4.66 -12.67 -13.14
CA ARG A 44 4.68 -11.40 -13.90
C ARG A 44 3.29 -10.79 -14.04
N ILE A 45 2.24 -11.61 -14.14
CA ILE A 45 0.86 -11.12 -14.31
C ILE A 45 0.38 -10.49 -13.00
N ALA A 46 0.61 -11.16 -11.87
CA ALA A 46 0.28 -10.70 -10.54
C ALA A 46 1.00 -9.40 -10.20
N ILE A 47 2.31 -9.34 -10.40
CA ILE A 47 3.11 -8.12 -10.17
C ILE A 47 2.55 -6.95 -10.95
N HIS A 48 2.26 -7.13 -12.23
CA HIS A 48 1.68 -6.07 -13.05
C HIS A 48 0.27 -5.67 -12.58
N VAL A 49 -0.53 -6.59 -12.01
CA VAL A 49 -1.82 -6.21 -11.40
C VAL A 49 -1.58 -5.31 -10.18
N LEU A 50 -0.64 -5.67 -9.30
CA LEU A 50 -0.30 -4.85 -8.12
C LEU A 50 0.14 -3.44 -8.53
N LEU A 51 1.12 -3.36 -9.45
CA LEU A 51 1.68 -2.09 -9.90
C LEU A 51 0.62 -1.22 -10.58
N ARG A 52 -0.26 -1.83 -11.38
CA ARG A 52 -1.34 -1.07 -12.04
C ARG A 52 -2.37 -0.57 -11.05
N CYS A 53 -2.70 -1.32 -10.00
CA CYS A 53 -3.57 -0.82 -8.93
C CYS A 53 -2.94 0.39 -8.24
N LEU A 54 -1.65 0.31 -7.90
CA LEU A 54 -0.93 1.43 -7.28
C LEU A 54 -0.92 2.66 -8.18
N GLU A 55 -0.56 2.49 -9.45
CA GLU A 55 -0.54 3.56 -10.45
C GLU A 55 -1.91 4.26 -10.56
N GLU A 56 -3.01 3.50 -10.67
CA GLU A 56 -4.35 4.06 -10.80
C GLU A 56 -4.85 4.77 -9.54
N ALA A 57 -4.45 4.29 -8.35
CA ALA A 57 -4.77 4.97 -7.10
C ALA A 57 -4.01 6.29 -6.97
N MET A 58 -2.70 6.28 -7.26
CA MET A 58 -1.83 7.46 -7.15
C MET A 58 -2.26 8.60 -8.07
N LYS A 59 -2.78 8.30 -9.27
CA LYS A 59 -3.37 9.31 -10.19
C LYS A 59 -4.46 10.16 -9.55
N ARG A 60 -5.08 9.68 -8.48
CA ARG A 60 -6.19 10.31 -7.76
C ARG A 60 -5.84 10.60 -6.30
N ASN A 61 -4.54 10.70 -5.98
CA ASN A 61 -4.00 10.88 -4.63
C ASN A 61 -4.47 9.80 -3.64
N GLY A 62 -4.82 8.62 -4.15
CA GLY A 62 -5.09 7.43 -3.38
C GLY A 62 -3.84 6.61 -3.13
N ASP A 63 -4.04 5.44 -2.52
CA ASP A 63 -2.96 4.53 -2.15
C ASP A 63 -3.42 3.07 -2.11
N VAL A 64 -2.45 2.16 -2.26
CA VAL A 64 -2.66 0.71 -2.23
C VAL A 64 -1.71 0.06 -1.25
N LYS A 65 -2.26 -0.71 -0.31
CA LYS A 65 -1.52 -1.45 0.72
C LYS A 65 -1.70 -2.95 0.52
N LEU A 66 -0.66 -3.72 0.83
CA LEU A 66 -0.68 -5.18 0.71
C LEU A 66 -0.85 -5.82 2.09
N ALA A 67 -1.63 -6.90 2.16
CA ALA A 67 -1.85 -7.64 3.39
C ALA A 67 -1.66 -9.14 3.18
N ALA A 68 -1.20 -9.82 4.23
CA ALA A 68 -1.15 -11.29 4.32
C ALA A 68 -0.43 -11.97 3.13
N ILE A 69 0.74 -11.44 2.75
CA ILE A 69 1.54 -12.00 1.66
C ILE A 69 2.23 -13.30 2.12
N PRO A 70 2.04 -14.44 1.43
CA PRO A 70 2.79 -15.66 1.72
C PRO A 70 4.29 -15.46 1.50
N ARG A 71 5.12 -16.13 2.31
CA ARG A 71 6.59 -15.94 2.31
C ARG A 71 7.23 -16.10 0.92
N GLU A 72 6.78 -17.07 0.13
CA GLU A 72 7.31 -17.31 -1.22
C GLU A 72 7.00 -16.16 -2.19
N ALA A 73 5.78 -15.61 -2.10
CA ALA A 73 5.36 -14.44 -2.87
C ALA A 73 6.12 -13.18 -2.43
N LEU A 74 6.33 -13.00 -1.12
CA LEU A 74 7.11 -11.89 -0.56
C LEU A 74 8.56 -11.91 -1.06
N ALA A 75 9.24 -13.06 -0.97
CA ALA A 75 10.61 -13.21 -1.44
C ALA A 75 10.76 -12.88 -2.94
N THR A 76 9.72 -13.15 -3.72
CA THR A 76 9.69 -12.81 -5.14
C THR A 76 9.54 -11.30 -5.36
N LEU A 77 8.68 -10.62 -4.60
CA LEU A 77 8.53 -9.15 -4.63
C LEU A 77 9.80 -8.42 -4.15
N GLU A 78 10.48 -8.98 -3.15
CA GLU A 78 11.75 -8.46 -2.64
C GLU A 78 12.85 -8.54 -3.70
N ARG A 79 12.99 -9.70 -4.37
CA ARG A 79 14.01 -9.93 -5.41
C ARG A 79 13.91 -8.92 -6.56
N ILE A 80 12.69 -8.56 -6.95
CA ILE A 80 12.44 -7.58 -8.02
C ILE A 80 12.43 -6.13 -7.51
N GLY A 81 12.52 -5.91 -6.20
CA GLY A 81 12.48 -4.58 -5.58
C GLY A 81 11.10 -3.92 -5.55
N ALA A 82 10.05 -4.59 -6.02
CA ALA A 82 8.69 -4.04 -6.11
C ALA A 82 8.04 -3.89 -4.73
N ILE A 83 8.49 -4.67 -3.73
CA ILE A 83 7.94 -4.62 -2.37
C ILE A 83 8.03 -3.21 -1.76
N ARG A 84 9.07 -2.45 -2.11
CA ARG A 84 9.35 -1.11 -1.57
C ARG A 84 8.36 -0.04 -2.02
N LEU A 85 7.51 -0.37 -3.00
CA LEU A 85 6.47 0.51 -3.51
C LEU A 85 5.18 0.45 -2.68
N PHE A 86 5.09 -0.51 -1.75
CA PHE A 86 3.90 -0.76 -0.97
C PHE A 86 4.23 -0.74 0.53
N GLU A 87 3.27 -0.27 1.32
CA GLU A 87 3.21 -0.67 2.72
C GLU A 87 2.60 -2.09 2.81
N VAL A 88 3.21 -2.94 3.63
CA VAL A 88 2.88 -4.37 3.72
C VAL A 88 2.56 -4.72 5.17
N PHE A 89 1.46 -5.44 5.38
CA PHE A 89 0.94 -5.79 6.70
C PHE A 89 0.71 -7.29 6.82
N HIS A 90 0.69 -7.79 8.06
CA HIS A 90 0.42 -9.20 8.30
C HIS A 90 -1.06 -9.53 8.10
N THR A 91 -1.95 -8.59 8.43
CA THR A 91 -3.40 -8.77 8.29
C THR A 91 -4.06 -7.66 7.48
N THR A 92 -5.23 -7.97 6.90
CA THR A 92 -6.05 -6.98 6.21
C THR A 92 -6.53 -5.88 7.15
N GLN A 93 -6.81 -6.23 8.42
CA GLN A 93 -7.24 -5.27 9.43
C GLN A 93 -6.15 -4.24 9.76
N GLU A 94 -4.89 -4.68 9.90
CA GLU A 94 -3.76 -3.78 10.09
C GLU A 94 -3.62 -2.81 8.90
N ALA A 95 -3.69 -3.34 7.68
CA ALA A 95 -3.62 -2.51 6.47
C ALA A 95 -4.76 -1.49 6.41
N VAL A 96 -5.99 -1.87 6.75
CA VAL A 96 -7.13 -0.94 6.81
C VAL A 96 -6.90 0.13 7.88
N ASN A 97 -6.50 -0.26 9.09
CA ASN A 97 -6.26 0.65 10.19
C ASN A 97 -5.17 1.68 9.87
N SER A 98 -4.15 1.27 9.11
CA SER A 98 -3.04 2.16 8.72
C SER A 98 -3.45 3.33 7.82
N PHE A 99 -4.63 3.29 7.19
CA PHE A 99 -5.17 4.45 6.45
C PHE A 99 -5.75 5.54 7.34
N HIS A 100 -6.03 5.22 8.60
CA HIS A 100 -6.54 6.16 9.60
C HIS A 100 -5.41 6.76 10.43
N GLN A 101 -4.24 6.13 10.42
CA GLN A 101 -3.04 6.66 11.03
C GLN A 101 -2.33 7.56 10.01
N ALA A 102 -1.85 8.74 10.44
CA ALA A 102 -1.05 9.58 9.57
C ALA A 102 0.16 8.76 9.06
N PRO A 103 0.53 8.86 7.76
CA PRO A 103 1.67 8.12 7.25
C PRO A 103 2.90 8.48 8.07
N MET A 104 3.58 7.50 8.67
CA MET A 104 4.85 7.74 9.39
C MET A 104 5.90 8.43 8.49
N TYR A 105 5.73 8.36 7.17
CA TYR A 105 6.58 9.06 6.19
C TYR A 105 6.43 10.59 6.21
N ALA A 106 5.36 11.14 6.79
CA ALA A 106 5.19 12.59 6.96
C ALA A 106 5.96 13.13 8.19
N ILE A 107 6.31 12.26 9.15
CA ILE A 107 6.83 12.69 10.46
C ILE A 107 8.35 12.96 10.41
N SER A 108 9.04 12.53 9.34
CA SER A 108 10.49 12.73 9.21
C SER A 108 10.91 14.14 8.78
N GLN A 109 10.00 15.04 8.40
CA GLN A 109 10.37 16.42 8.02
C GLN A 109 10.07 17.48 9.09
N GLU A 110 9.09 17.28 9.99
CA GLU A 110 8.79 18.27 11.04
C GLU A 110 9.57 18.06 12.35
N LEU A 111 9.97 16.82 12.67
CA LEU A 111 10.70 16.55 13.93
C LEU A 111 12.19 16.96 13.90
N LEU A 112 12.74 17.35 12.74
CA LEU A 112 14.12 17.82 12.62
C LEU A 112 14.24 19.36 12.58
N SER A 113 13.12 20.11 12.59
CA SER A 113 13.14 21.58 12.66
C SER A 113 12.82 22.15 14.04
N GLY A 114 12.80 21.34 15.09
CA GLY A 114 12.36 21.73 16.43
C GLY A 114 13.32 21.40 17.56
N SER A 115 14.48 22.07 17.60
CA SER A 115 15.35 22.19 18.79
C SER A 115 15.83 23.65 18.82
N SER A 116 15.58 24.52 19.79
CA SER A 116 15.46 24.32 21.24
C SER A 116 14.62 25.43 21.93
N PRO A 117 14.23 25.24 23.21
CA PRO A 117 13.22 26.01 23.93
C PRO A 117 13.76 27.28 24.62
N LEU A 118 12.85 28.24 24.82
CA LEU A 118 12.99 29.38 25.74
C LEU A 118 13.19 28.91 27.20
N ALA A 119 14.03 29.63 27.96
CA ALA A 119 13.71 30.18 29.30
C ALA A 119 15.00 30.76 29.95
N SER A 120 15.07 32.10 30.07
CA SER A 120 15.21 32.82 31.35
C SER A 120 16.68 33.10 31.73
N GLU A 121 17.11 34.20 32.35
CA GLU A 121 16.48 35.25 33.14
C GLU A 121 17.50 36.41 33.30
N GLN A 122 16.98 37.65 33.34
CA GLN A 122 17.41 38.86 34.10
C GLN A 122 18.87 39.04 34.57
N ALA A 123 19.45 40.24 34.35
CA ALA A 123 19.69 41.26 35.40
C ALA A 123 20.67 42.39 34.98
N ALA A 124 20.32 43.60 35.42
CA ALA A 124 21.09 44.85 35.58
C ALA A 124 21.49 45.66 34.35
#